data_AF-A0A922VQK6-F1
#
_entry.id   AF-A0A922VQK6-F1
#
_cell.length_a   1.000
_cell.length_b   1.000
_cell.length_c   1.000
_cell.angle_alpha   90.00
_cell.angle_beta   90.00
_cell.angle_gamma   90.00
#
_symmetry.space_group_name_H-M   'P 1'
#
loop_
_entity.id
_entity.type
_entity.pdbx_description
1 polymer ?
#
loop_
_entity_poly.entity_id
_entity_poly.type
_entity_poly.pdbx_seq_one_letter_code
_entity_poly.pdbx_strand_id
1 'polypeptide(L)' 'EGVYDLKKVASQAWAAGDKIYWDNTAKNTTKTLTSNTLIGVATEAVAGGATDLIGRVRLNGAF' A
#
# COMPACT_ATOMS: atom_id res chain seq x y z
N GLU A 1 3.24 3.97 -17.34
CA GLU A 1 2.31 3.39 -16.36
C GLU A 1 3.06 3.28 -15.03
N GLY A 2 2.53 3.83 -13.93
CA GLY A 2 3.25 3.96 -12.64
C GLY A 2 2.52 3.30 -11.48
N VAL A 3 1.68 2.30 -11.78
CA VAL A 3 0.86 1.56 -10.83
C VAL A 3 1.39 0.14 -10.75
N TYR A 4 1.60 -0.35 -9.53
CA TYR A 4 2.17 -1.66 -9.26
C TYR A 4 1.31 -2.42 -8.25
N ASP A 5 1.16 -3.73 -8.48
CA ASP A 5 0.57 -4.65 -7.51
C ASP A 5 1.58 -4.97 -6.42
N LEU A 6 1.31 -4.49 -5.20
CA LEU A 6 2.19 -4.68 -4.06
C LEU A 6 1.50 -5.48 -2.96
N LYS A 7 2.29 -6.26 -2.22
CA LYS A 7 1.78 -7.05 -1.10
C LYS A 7 1.40 -6.11 0.04
N LYS A 8 0.12 -6.08 0.44
CA LYS A 8 -0.34 -5.32 1.61
C LYS A 8 -0.36 -6.13 2.90
N VAL A 9 -0.36 -5.43 4.02
CA VAL A 9 -0.62 -6.02 5.33
C VAL A 9 -2.04 -6.59 5.39
N ALA A 10 -2.17 -7.78 5.98
CA ALA A 10 -3.44 -8.46 6.18
C ALA A 10 -4.38 -7.60 7.04
N SER A 11 -5.69 -7.80 6.86
CA SER A 11 -6.71 -7.18 7.72
C SER A 11 -6.72 -5.64 7.71
N GLN A 12 -6.20 -5.01 6.66
CA GLN A 12 -6.18 -3.56 6.51
C GLN A 12 -6.88 -3.14 5.22
N ALA A 13 -8.02 -2.47 5.34
CA ALA A 13 -8.78 -1.96 4.19
C ALA A 13 -8.13 -0.70 3.61
N TRP A 14 -8.11 -0.63 2.28
CA TRP A 14 -7.62 0.51 1.51
C TRP A 14 -8.74 1.10 0.65
N ALA A 15 -8.68 2.39 0.41
CA ALA A 15 -9.50 3.15 -0.52
C ALA A 15 -8.59 3.83 -1.55
N ALA A 16 -9.12 4.09 -2.74
CA ALA A 16 -8.41 4.88 -3.74
C ALA A 16 -8.04 6.27 -3.16
N GLY A 17 -6.79 6.68 -3.34
CA GLY A 17 -6.21 7.90 -2.79
C GLY A 17 -5.59 7.75 -1.40
N ASP A 18 -5.72 6.60 -0.74
CA ASP A 18 -5.03 6.35 0.54
C ASP A 18 -3.51 6.41 0.37
N LYS A 19 -2.83 7.07 1.31
CA LYS A 19 -1.36 7.08 1.36
C LYS A 19 -0.85 5.69 1.72
N ILE A 20 0.02 5.16 0.87
CA ILE A 20 0.61 3.84 1.04
C ILE A 20 2.09 3.99 1.36
N TYR A 21 2.49 3.31 2.42
CA TYR A 21 3.84 3.30 2.96
C TYR A 21 4.45 1.91 2.79
N TRP A 22 5.75 1.86 2.58
CA TRP A 22 6.56 0.65 2.56
C TRP A 22 7.09 0.35 3.97
N ASP A 23 6.78 -0.84 4.46
CA ASP A 23 7.36 -1.43 5.66
C ASP A 23 8.58 -2.29 5.26
N ASN A 24 9.76 -1.82 5.62
CA ASN A 24 11.01 -2.50 5.27
C ASN A 24 11.28 -3.75 6.13
N THR A 25 10.58 -3.90 7.26
CA THR A 25 10.70 -5.06 8.16
C THR A 25 9.82 -6.19 7.66
N ALA A 26 8.53 -5.92 7.45
CA ALA A 26 7.56 -6.90 7.00
C ALA A 26 7.57 -7.12 5.47
N LYS A 27 8.31 -6.29 4.73
CA LYS A 27 8.42 -6.31 3.26
C LYS A 27 7.05 -6.25 2.58
N ASN A 28 6.17 -5.42 3.13
CA ASN A 28 4.82 -5.21 2.66
C ASN A 28 4.46 -3.72 2.69
N THR A 29 3.35 -3.41 2.06
CA THR A 29 2.77 -2.07 2.03
C THR A 29 1.68 -1.95 3.09
N THR A 30 1.61 -0.78 3.70
CA THR A 30 0.66 -0.48 4.78
C THR A 30 0.21 0.98 4.72
N LYS A 31 -0.94 1.28 5.32
CA LYS A 31 -1.38 2.67 5.59
C LYS A 31 -0.76 3.26 6.87
N THR A 32 -0.03 2.45 7.64
CA THR A 32 0.62 2.90 8.88
C THR A 32 1.80 3.80 8.54
N LEU A 33 1.75 5.06 9.01
CA LEU A 33 2.82 6.04 8.80
C LEU A 33 4.08 5.75 9.62
N THR A 34 3.91 5.37 10.90
CA THR A 34 5.02 5.29 11.86
C THR A 34 6.10 4.32 11.38
N SER A 35 7.33 4.81 11.25
CA SER A 35 8.52 4.06 10.84
C SER A 35 8.48 3.47 9.42
N ASN A 36 7.52 3.87 8.59
CA ASN A 36 7.38 3.39 7.21
C ASN A 36 7.60 4.51 6.19
N THR A 37 8.07 4.17 5.00
CA THR A 37 8.42 5.14 3.96
C THR A 37 7.23 5.39 3.04
N LEU A 38 6.79 6.63 2.82
CA LEU A 38 5.74 6.91 1.84
C LEU A 38 6.24 6.60 0.44
N ILE A 39 5.55 5.68 -0.26
CA ILE A 39 5.92 5.28 -1.63
C ILE A 39 4.91 5.76 -2.67
N GLY A 40 3.68 6.09 -2.26
CA GLY A 40 2.63 6.43 -3.21
C GLY A 40 1.24 6.41 -2.63
N VAL A 41 0.27 6.21 -3.51
CA VAL A 41 -1.16 6.16 -3.16
C VAL A 41 -1.85 4.92 -3.73
N ALA A 42 -2.83 4.39 -3.02
CA ALA A 42 -3.67 3.31 -3.53
C ALA A 42 -4.51 3.83 -4.71
N THR A 43 -4.61 3.03 -5.76
CA THR A 43 -5.40 3.38 -6.95
C THR A 43 -6.80 2.78 -6.92
N GLU A 44 -6.97 1.68 -6.19
CA GLU A 44 -8.22 0.95 -6.07
C GLU A 44 -8.51 0.66 -4.60
N ALA A 45 -9.79 0.45 -4.30
CA ALA A 45 -10.19 -0.01 -2.98
C ALA A 45 -9.80 -1.49 -2.82
N VAL A 46 -9.23 -1.83 -1.66
CA VAL A 46 -8.89 -3.20 -1.31
C VAL A 46 -9.61 -3.54 -0.01
N ALA A 47 -10.30 -4.68 0.00
CA ALA A 47 -11.00 -5.13 1.19
C ALA A 47 -10.02 -5.39 2.37
N GLY A 48 -10.56 -5.29 3.57
CA GLY A 48 -9.83 -5.47 4.83
C GLY A 48 -9.79 -6.91 5.31
N GLY A 49 -9.92 -7.91 4.43
CA GLY A 49 -9.82 -9.32 4.79
C GLY A 49 -8.38 -9.76 5.01
N ALA A 50 -8.21 -10.89 5.72
CA ALA A 50 -6.90 -11.49 5.95
C ALA A 50 -6.27 -12.09 4.69
N THR A 51 -7.09 -12.40 3.67
CA THR A 51 -6.67 -12.94 2.37
C THR A 51 -6.47 -11.85 1.32
N ASP A 52 -6.91 -10.62 1.60
CA ASP A 52 -6.72 -9.48 0.70
C ASP A 52 -5.30 -8.95 0.88
N LEU A 53 -4.34 -9.64 0.28
CA LEU A 53 -2.91 -9.38 0.49
C LEU A 53 -2.27 -8.61 -0.67
N ILE A 54 -3.01 -8.25 -1.70
CA ILE A 54 -2.50 -7.52 -2.86
C ILE A 54 -3.29 -6.22 -3.01
N GLY A 55 -2.58 -5.11 -3.22
CA GLY A 55 -3.18 -3.82 -3.51
C GLY A 55 -2.42 -3.06 -4.59
N ARG A 56 -3.15 -2.34 -5.45
CA ARG A 56 -2.55 -1.53 -6.52
C ARG A 56 -2.14 -0.15 -6.01
N VAL A 57 -0.85 0.12 -6.05
CA VAL A 57 -0.26 1.36 -5.58
C VAL A 57 0.32 2.12 -6.77
N ARG A 58 -0.10 3.37 -6.96
CA ARG A 58 0.58 4.31 -7.83
C ARG A 58 1.81 4.81 -7.08
N LEU A 59 2.98 4.38 -7.53
CA LEU A 59 4.23 4.92 -7.01
C LEU A 59 4.35 6.37 -7.46
N ASN A 60 4.53 7.26 -6.49
CA ASN A 60 4.89 8.62 -6.81
C ASN A 60 6.37 8.57 -7.15
N GLY A 61 6.74 9.02 -8.36
CA GLY A 61 8.14 9.10 -8.77
C GLY A 61 8.94 9.77 -7.65
N ALA A 62 9.99 9.10 -7.19
CA ALA A 62 10.89 9.71 -6.22
C ALA A 62 11.69 10.78 -6.97
N PHE A 63 11.74 11.97 -6.37
CA PHE A 63 12.26 13.27 -6.84
C PHE A 63 11.22 14.24 -7.43
#